data_AF-A0AA35WSZ7-F1
#
_entry.id   AF-A0AA35WSZ7-F1
#
_cell.length_a   1.000
_cell.length_b   1.000
_cell.length_c   1.000
_cell.angle_alpha   90.00
_cell.angle_beta   90.00
_cell.angle_gamma   90.00
#
_symmetry.space_group_name_H-M   'P 1'
#
loop_
_entity.id
_entity.type
_entity.pdbx_description
1 polymer ?
#
loop_
_entity_poly.entity_id
_entity_poly.type
_entity_poly.pdbx_seq_one_letter_code
_entity_poly.pdbx_strand_id
1 'polypeptide(L)'
;MMDCEQDADEGVSEGEAETLSYRQRLEKQASGDLVLMQWSPTMDLLAATFADNSVMVNRLSWQRVWTIPAEESRPTSLAWRPDGKVLAVGRSDGRVDVLSVEDGHRLHTHTFTHPIASLHWMVQEECSADSDHVQYTDRSLSFLPPLPSLETNDEVDTGVQSTQQRQVKPLTKEVDVLLAGNKEGTVHVCIGGVFCATDVDIRAPATEEGEENHVMITCLSRDLRLLSAVVLNFDPHRQKSALYLQVMSVDLIRERYCELQHLSLLYSHVSSLLHYTSDTLRCMTEAWEDVLLTMDIKLAKYSTTLKEGASVADELLVLLACGRARSELRDFLLDELTAKGVKKIGLSLETSYTRVRKYSLNCLSR
;
A
#
# COMPACT_ATOMS: atom_id res chain seq x y z
N MET A 1 -71.46 -21.79 21.85
CA MET A 1 -70.56 -22.96 21.99
C MET A 1 -69.16 -22.42 21.82
N MET A 2 -68.29 -22.31 22.82
CA MET A 2 -68.21 -23.01 24.11
C MET A 2 -67.63 -22.05 25.17
N ASP A 3 -68.05 -22.31 26.41
CA ASP A 3 -67.68 -21.71 27.69
C ASP A 3 -66.20 -21.98 28.08
N CYS A 4 -65.54 -21.00 28.71
CA CYS A 4 -65.13 -20.92 30.13
C CYS A 4 -63.90 -21.73 30.57
N GLU A 5 -62.95 -20.97 31.13
CA GLU A 5 -62.12 -21.22 32.32
C GLU A 5 -61.37 -22.56 32.46
N GLN A 6 -60.03 -22.46 32.50
CA GLN A 6 -59.29 -22.96 33.65
C GLN A 6 -57.90 -22.31 33.73
N ASP A 7 -57.70 -21.60 34.85
CA ASP A 7 -56.40 -21.21 35.38
C ASP A 7 -55.51 -22.43 35.59
N ALA A 8 -54.28 -22.36 35.07
CA ALA A 8 -53.18 -23.21 35.50
C ALA A 8 -51.93 -22.32 35.61
N ASP A 9 -51.76 -21.81 36.83
CA ASP A 9 -50.54 -21.22 37.36
C ASP A 9 -49.48 -22.33 37.46
N GLU A 10 -48.73 -22.56 36.38
CA GLU A 10 -47.50 -23.36 36.44
C GLU A 10 -46.32 -22.41 36.65
N GLY A 11 -45.89 -22.34 37.90
CA GLY A 11 -44.67 -21.68 38.30
C GLY A 11 -43.49 -22.17 37.47
N VAL A 12 -43.04 -21.31 36.56
CA VAL A 12 -41.74 -21.45 35.91
C VAL A 12 -40.73 -21.28 37.02
N SER A 13 -40.13 -22.39 37.45
CA SER A 13 -38.94 -22.38 38.28
C SER A 13 -37.93 -21.46 37.61
N GLU A 14 -37.53 -20.39 38.30
CA GLU A 14 -36.33 -19.63 38.01
C GLU A 14 -35.14 -20.58 38.10
N GLY A 15 -34.91 -21.32 37.01
CA GLY A 15 -33.65 -21.96 36.76
C GLY A 15 -32.64 -20.85 36.64
N GLU A 16 -31.70 -20.81 37.58
CA GLU A 16 -30.51 -19.97 37.54
C GLU A 16 -29.94 -20.04 36.11
N ALA A 17 -30.23 -19.00 35.31
CA ALA A 17 -29.71 -18.92 33.96
C ALA A 17 -28.19 -18.79 34.12
N GLU A 18 -27.47 -19.89 33.88
CA GLU A 18 -26.02 -19.91 33.85
C GLU A 18 -25.56 -18.73 32.99
N THR A 19 -25.07 -17.68 33.64
CA THR A 19 -24.55 -16.51 32.94
C THR A 19 -23.28 -16.95 32.23
N LEU A 20 -23.43 -17.29 30.95
CA LEU A 20 -22.32 -17.62 30.07
C LEU A 20 -21.27 -16.49 30.16
N SER A 21 -20.00 -16.87 30.28
CA SER A 21 -18.88 -15.93 30.36
C SER A 21 -18.66 -15.11 29.08
N TYR A 22 -19.39 -15.45 28.01
CA TYR A 22 -19.33 -14.79 26.72
C TYR A 22 -20.73 -14.46 26.23
N ARG A 23 -20.87 -13.29 25.60
CA ARG A 23 -22.10 -12.84 24.97
C ARG A 23 -21.87 -12.71 23.47
N GLN A 24 -22.64 -13.45 22.68
CA GLN A 24 -22.68 -13.27 21.22
C GLN A 24 -23.16 -11.85 20.91
N ARG A 25 -22.29 -11.05 20.27
CA ARG A 25 -22.61 -9.68 19.86
C ARG A 25 -23.18 -9.62 18.44
N LEU A 26 -22.63 -10.42 17.52
CA LEU A 26 -22.99 -10.39 16.11
C LEU A 26 -22.74 -11.76 15.48
N GLU A 27 -23.60 -12.13 14.54
CA GLU A 27 -23.38 -13.22 13.60
C GLU A 27 -23.72 -12.71 12.21
N LYS A 28 -22.80 -12.89 11.26
CA LYS A 28 -22.96 -12.42 9.89
C LYS A 28 -22.22 -13.35 8.96
N GLN A 29 -22.89 -13.69 7.87
CA GLN A 29 -22.29 -14.48 6.80
C GLN A 29 -21.32 -13.60 6.00
N ALA A 30 -20.10 -14.10 5.81
CA ALA A 30 -19.10 -13.45 4.98
C ALA A 30 -19.49 -13.54 3.50
N SER A 31 -19.05 -12.59 2.68
CA SER A 31 -19.37 -12.54 1.24
C SER A 31 -18.60 -13.55 0.40
N GLY A 32 -17.59 -14.21 0.96
CA GLY A 32 -16.78 -15.23 0.30
C GLY A 32 -15.94 -16.01 1.32
N ASP A 33 -15.14 -16.94 0.80
CA ASP A 33 -14.31 -17.81 1.63
C ASP A 33 -13.19 -17.01 2.30
N LEU A 34 -13.22 -16.97 3.63
CA LEU A 34 -12.23 -16.28 4.45
C LEU A 34 -10.96 -17.13 4.52
N VAL A 35 -9.81 -16.52 4.22
CA VAL A 35 -8.51 -17.19 4.24
C VAL A 35 -7.72 -16.82 5.48
N LEU A 36 -7.63 -15.52 5.81
CA LEU A 36 -6.93 -15.02 6.99
C LEU A 36 -7.80 -13.99 7.70
N MET A 37 -7.64 -13.91 9.02
CA MET A 37 -8.22 -12.85 9.83
C MET A 37 -7.28 -12.46 10.98
N GLN A 38 -7.21 -11.17 11.29
CA GLN A 38 -6.41 -10.68 12.40
C GLN A 38 -7.04 -9.43 13.02
N TRP A 39 -7.20 -9.47 14.34
CA TRP A 39 -7.66 -8.32 15.12
C TRP A 39 -6.58 -7.24 15.18
N SER A 40 -7.03 -5.98 15.13
CA SER A 40 -6.19 -4.87 15.54
C SER A 40 -5.88 -4.99 17.03
N PRO A 41 -4.63 -4.73 17.45
CA PRO A 41 -4.22 -4.85 18.85
C PRO A 41 -4.83 -3.75 19.74
N THR A 42 -5.25 -2.62 19.16
CA THR A 42 -5.68 -1.43 19.90
C THR A 42 -7.10 -0.98 19.59
N MET A 43 -7.62 -1.26 18.39
CA MET A 43 -8.92 -0.79 17.92
C MET A 43 -9.91 -1.94 17.71
N ASP A 44 -11.21 -1.62 17.68
CA ASP A 44 -12.30 -2.56 17.35
C ASP A 44 -12.36 -2.88 15.84
N LEU A 45 -11.21 -3.23 15.25
CA LEU A 45 -11.02 -3.50 13.83
C LEU A 45 -10.55 -4.93 13.60
N LEU A 46 -11.07 -5.55 12.55
CA LEU A 46 -10.68 -6.87 12.06
C LEU A 46 -10.24 -6.75 10.61
N ALA A 47 -8.98 -7.10 10.34
CA ALA A 47 -8.50 -7.31 8.98
C ALA A 47 -8.86 -8.73 8.54
N ALA A 48 -9.36 -8.86 7.33
CA ALA A 48 -9.78 -10.12 6.74
C ALA A 48 -9.33 -10.20 5.28
N THR A 49 -8.88 -11.38 4.86
CA THR A 49 -8.56 -11.67 3.46
C THR A 49 -9.42 -12.82 2.93
N PHE A 50 -9.71 -12.77 1.64
CA PHE A 50 -10.63 -13.68 0.99
C PHE A 50 -9.93 -14.50 -0.09
N ALA A 51 -10.59 -15.58 -0.52
CA ALA A 51 -10.09 -16.45 -1.59
C ALA A 51 -10.02 -15.75 -2.96
N ASP A 52 -10.73 -14.63 -3.15
CA ASP A 52 -10.62 -13.76 -4.32
C ASP A 52 -9.43 -12.79 -4.25
N ASN A 53 -8.53 -12.96 -3.26
CA ASN A 53 -7.39 -12.09 -2.98
C ASN A 53 -7.73 -10.68 -2.50
N SER A 54 -9.01 -10.38 -2.23
CA SER A 54 -9.39 -9.10 -1.65
C SER A 54 -8.97 -9.00 -0.18
N VAL A 55 -8.66 -7.79 0.25
CA VAL A 55 -8.31 -7.47 1.64
C VAL A 55 -9.29 -6.43 2.14
N MET A 56 -9.93 -6.66 3.29
CA MET A 56 -10.83 -5.69 3.90
C MET A 56 -10.53 -5.50 5.37
N VAL A 57 -10.86 -4.30 5.85
CA VAL A 57 -10.89 -4.00 7.28
C VAL A 57 -12.31 -3.64 7.67
N ASN A 58 -12.83 -4.34 8.67
CA ASN A 58 -14.18 -4.16 9.19
C ASN A 58 -14.12 -3.75 10.66
N ARG A 59 -15.12 -2.99 11.11
CA ARG A 59 -15.38 -2.80 12.54
C ARG A 59 -16.00 -4.04 13.16
N LEU A 60 -16.03 -4.10 14.50
CA LEU A 60 -16.75 -5.13 15.25
C LEU A 60 -18.25 -5.23 14.89
N SER A 61 -18.88 -4.12 14.46
CA SER A 61 -20.26 -4.10 13.93
C SER A 61 -20.39 -4.67 12.52
N TRP A 62 -19.30 -5.19 11.94
CA TRP A 62 -19.18 -5.63 10.55
C TRP A 62 -19.52 -4.55 9.52
N GLN A 63 -19.35 -3.29 9.93
CA GLN A 63 -19.29 -2.16 9.04
C GLN A 63 -17.91 -2.12 8.39
N ARG A 64 -17.89 -2.15 7.06
CA ARG A 64 -16.66 -2.04 6.26
C ARG A 64 -16.07 -0.65 6.42
N VAL A 65 -14.77 -0.59 6.75
CA VAL A 65 -13.98 0.65 6.74
C VAL A 65 -13.51 0.92 5.33
N TRP A 66 -12.79 -0.04 4.74
CA TRP A 66 -12.36 -0.03 3.35
C TRP A 66 -12.15 -1.45 2.83
N THR A 67 -11.98 -1.57 1.52
CA THR A 67 -11.63 -2.84 0.86
C THR A 67 -10.68 -2.54 -0.28
N ILE A 68 -9.58 -3.29 -0.32
CA ILE A 68 -8.69 -3.34 -1.47
C ILE A 68 -9.24 -4.43 -2.40
N PRO A 69 -9.55 -4.09 -3.66
CA PRO A 69 -10.09 -5.05 -4.60
C PRO A 69 -9.10 -6.20 -4.85
N ALA A 70 -9.63 -7.28 -5.43
CA ALA A 70 -8.84 -8.43 -5.82
C ALA A 70 -7.63 -8.03 -6.67
N GLU A 71 -6.45 -8.51 -6.26
CA GLU A 71 -5.20 -8.37 -7.00
C GLU A 71 -4.72 -9.74 -7.49
N GLU A 72 -3.79 -9.73 -8.45
CA GLU A 72 -3.23 -10.96 -9.02
C GLU A 72 -2.49 -11.78 -7.96
N SER A 73 -1.81 -11.12 -7.02
CA SER A 73 -1.06 -11.81 -5.96
C SER A 73 -1.87 -12.03 -4.69
N ARG A 74 -1.87 -13.29 -4.25
CA ARG A 74 -2.65 -13.77 -3.11
C ARG A 74 -2.03 -13.30 -1.79
N PRO A 75 -2.82 -12.73 -0.86
CA PRO A 75 -2.35 -12.44 0.49
C PRO A 75 -2.11 -13.74 1.26
N THR A 76 -0.92 -13.86 1.84
CA THR A 76 -0.46 -15.05 2.59
C THR A 76 -0.33 -14.78 4.09
N SER A 77 -0.17 -13.52 4.50
CA SER A 77 0.00 -13.15 5.90
C SER A 77 -0.46 -11.71 6.14
N LEU A 78 -0.87 -11.44 7.39
CA LEU A 78 -1.26 -10.13 7.88
C LEU A 78 -0.45 -9.82 9.14
N ALA A 79 -0.06 -8.56 9.33
CA ALA A 79 0.47 -8.09 10.60
C ALA A 79 0.05 -6.64 10.86
N TRP A 80 -0.64 -6.40 11.97
CA TRP A 80 -0.92 -5.06 12.45
C TRP A 80 0.31 -4.45 13.11
N ARG A 81 0.61 -3.20 12.78
CA ARG A 81 1.52 -2.41 13.63
C ARG A 81 0.90 -2.30 15.02
N PRO A 82 1.67 -2.42 16.12
CA PRO A 82 1.12 -2.43 17.48
C PRO A 82 0.31 -1.19 17.88
N ASP A 83 0.47 -0.06 17.19
CA ASP A 83 -0.36 1.14 17.41
C ASP A 83 -1.76 1.05 16.75
N GLY A 84 -1.98 0.08 15.87
CA GLY A 84 -3.22 -0.17 15.15
C GLY A 84 -3.48 0.76 13.96
N LYS A 85 -2.54 1.64 13.59
CA LYS A 85 -2.73 2.62 12.49
C LYS A 85 -2.26 2.12 11.13
N VAL A 86 -1.45 1.06 11.12
CA VAL A 86 -0.83 0.51 9.92
C VAL A 86 -1.03 -0.99 9.88
N LEU A 87 -1.31 -1.52 8.68
CA LEU A 87 -1.46 -2.95 8.42
C LEU A 87 -0.46 -3.39 7.34
N ALA A 88 0.37 -4.38 7.63
CA ALA A 88 1.19 -5.06 6.64
C ALA A 88 0.45 -6.27 6.06
N VAL A 89 0.52 -6.44 4.74
CA VAL A 89 -0.03 -7.57 3.99
C VAL A 89 1.08 -8.20 3.18
N GLY A 90 1.42 -9.44 3.49
CA GLY A 90 2.42 -10.23 2.77
C GLY A 90 1.74 -11.04 1.68
N ARG A 91 2.38 -11.14 0.52
CA ARG A 91 1.80 -11.75 -0.68
C ARG A 91 2.65 -12.88 -1.25
N SER A 92 2.00 -13.69 -2.07
CA SER A 92 2.59 -14.88 -2.70
C SER A 92 3.63 -14.56 -3.78
N ASP A 93 3.70 -13.33 -4.27
CA ASP A 93 4.69 -12.84 -5.24
C ASP A 93 5.95 -12.26 -4.55
N GLY A 94 6.03 -12.32 -3.22
CA GLY A 94 7.12 -11.73 -2.45
C GLY A 94 6.90 -10.25 -2.10
N ARG A 95 5.76 -9.68 -2.50
CA ARG A 95 5.40 -8.31 -2.16
C ARG A 95 4.91 -8.21 -0.72
N VAL A 96 5.30 -7.16 -0.01
CA VAL A 96 4.71 -6.75 1.28
C VAL A 96 4.17 -5.34 1.14
N ASP A 97 2.85 -5.19 1.23
CA ASP A 97 2.17 -3.90 1.21
C ASP A 97 1.98 -3.38 2.64
N VAL A 98 2.41 -2.15 2.87
CA VAL A 98 2.19 -1.43 4.13
C VAL A 98 1.07 -0.42 3.90
N LEU A 99 -0.06 -0.62 4.59
CA LEU A 99 -1.33 0.06 4.35
C LEU A 99 -1.70 0.95 5.53
N SER A 100 -2.25 2.12 5.22
CA SER A 100 -2.93 2.97 6.20
C SER A 100 -4.28 2.38 6.57
N VAL A 101 -4.58 2.34 7.86
CA VAL A 101 -5.84 1.80 8.37
C VAL A 101 -6.99 2.80 8.22
N GLU A 102 -6.71 4.10 8.11
CA GLU A 102 -7.75 5.14 8.01
C GLU A 102 -8.48 5.11 6.65
N ASP A 103 -7.73 4.93 5.56
CA ASP A 103 -8.20 5.10 4.18
C ASP A 103 -7.82 3.92 3.26
N GLY A 104 -7.08 2.92 3.74
CA GLY A 104 -6.67 1.76 2.97
C GLY A 104 -5.61 2.07 1.91
N HIS A 105 -5.03 3.27 1.93
CA HIS A 105 -3.99 3.63 0.97
C HIS A 105 -2.67 2.89 1.24
N ARG A 106 -1.97 2.53 0.16
CA ARG A 106 -0.63 1.95 0.23
C ARG A 106 0.36 3.06 0.58
N LEU A 107 0.97 2.95 1.76
CA LEU A 107 1.99 3.87 2.25
C LEU A 107 3.37 3.48 1.72
N HIS A 108 3.65 2.18 1.67
CA HIS A 108 4.92 1.65 1.18
C HIS A 108 4.74 0.22 0.66
N THR A 109 5.59 -0.20 -0.27
CA THR A 109 5.63 -1.58 -0.77
C THR A 109 7.07 -2.06 -0.76
N HIS A 110 7.29 -3.24 -0.18
CA HIS A 110 8.54 -3.99 -0.33
C HIS A 110 8.35 -5.10 -1.35
N THR A 111 9.40 -5.37 -2.13
CA THR A 111 9.44 -6.50 -3.06
C THR A 111 10.63 -7.36 -2.70
N PHE A 112 10.35 -8.57 -2.20
CA PHE A 112 11.36 -9.58 -1.91
C PHE A 112 11.44 -10.60 -3.05
N THR A 113 12.55 -11.34 -3.09
CA THR A 113 12.80 -12.34 -4.14
C THR A 113 11.90 -13.56 -4.06
N HIS A 114 11.45 -13.91 -2.85
CA HIS A 114 10.70 -15.12 -2.58
C HIS A 114 9.33 -14.83 -1.94
N PRO A 115 8.34 -15.71 -2.13
CA PRO A 115 7.01 -15.55 -1.55
C PRO A 115 7.04 -15.40 -0.03
N ILE A 116 6.22 -14.49 0.48
CA ILE A 116 6.09 -14.28 1.94
C ILE A 116 5.19 -15.36 2.52
N ALA A 117 5.62 -15.97 3.62
CA ALA A 117 4.90 -17.01 4.35
C ALA A 117 4.34 -16.49 5.68
N SER A 118 5.06 -15.61 6.36
CA SER A 118 4.64 -15.06 7.66
C SER A 118 5.06 -13.61 7.84
N LEU A 119 4.25 -12.87 8.58
CA LEU A 119 4.56 -11.52 9.01
C LEU A 119 4.36 -11.39 10.52
N HIS A 120 5.24 -10.64 11.17
CA HIS A 120 5.11 -10.30 12.57
C HIS A 120 5.60 -8.88 12.80
N TRP A 121 4.76 -8.03 13.38
CA TRP A 121 5.12 -6.66 13.71
C TRP A 121 5.19 -6.50 15.22
N MET A 122 6.33 -6.02 15.69
CA MET A 122 6.61 -5.83 17.11
C MET A 122 7.12 -4.41 17.36
N VAL A 123 6.89 -3.91 18.58
CA VAL A 123 7.40 -2.63 19.05
C VAL A 123 8.20 -2.89 20.31
N GLN A 124 9.42 -2.39 20.35
CA GLN A 124 10.29 -2.48 21.51
C GLN A 124 9.68 -1.66 22.66
N GLU A 125 9.56 -2.29 23.83
CA GLU A 125 9.23 -1.58 25.06
C GLU A 125 10.49 -0.89 25.60
N GLU A 126 10.38 0.39 25.98
CA GLU A 126 11.50 1.18 26.52
C GLU A 126 12.25 0.41 27.62
N CYS A 127 13.51 0.03 27.36
CA CYS A 127 14.41 -0.38 28.41
C CYS A 127 14.82 0.88 29.19
N SER A 128 14.20 1.07 30.36
CA SER A 128 14.41 2.17 31.32
C SER A 128 15.86 2.43 31.80
N ALA A 129 16.87 1.78 31.22
CA ALA A 129 18.25 1.75 31.74
C ALA A 129 19.27 2.61 30.98
N ASP A 130 19.03 3.01 29.73
CA ASP A 130 20.05 3.70 28.93
C ASP A 130 19.74 5.20 28.74
N SER A 131 19.89 5.97 29.82
CA SER A 131 19.79 7.44 29.80
C SER A 131 20.98 8.16 29.14
N ASP A 132 22.03 7.42 28.78
CA ASP A 132 23.31 7.98 28.32
C ASP A 132 23.48 7.95 26.80
N HIS A 133 22.55 7.36 26.05
CA HIS A 133 22.56 7.47 24.59
C HIS A 133 22.09 8.86 24.19
N VAL A 134 23.01 9.66 23.64
CA VAL A 134 22.69 10.93 22.99
C VAL A 134 21.77 10.62 21.81
N GLN A 135 20.46 10.77 22.04
CA GLN A 135 19.46 10.58 21.02
C GLN A 135 19.64 11.70 20.00
N TYR A 136 20.20 11.37 18.82
CA TYR A 136 20.29 12.31 17.72
C TYR A 136 18.86 12.65 17.27
N THR A 137 18.40 13.85 17.64
CA THR A 137 17.13 14.38 17.16
C THR A 137 17.38 15.12 15.86
N ASP A 138 16.92 14.58 14.74
CA ASP A 138 16.99 15.30 13.48
C ASP A 138 16.05 16.52 13.53
N ARG A 139 16.64 17.72 13.46
CA ARG A 139 15.91 18.99 13.42
C ARG A 139 15.81 19.55 12.01
N SER A 140 16.37 18.86 11.00
CA SER A 140 16.42 19.31 9.61
C SER A 140 15.03 19.70 9.09
N LEU A 141 14.01 18.90 9.38
CA LEU A 141 12.61 19.13 8.98
C LEU A 141 12.02 20.43 9.53
N SER A 142 12.54 20.97 10.64
CA SER A 142 12.09 22.26 11.18
C SER A 142 12.63 23.45 10.39
N PHE A 143 13.70 23.25 9.63
CA PHE A 143 14.33 24.27 8.77
C PHE A 143 13.96 24.10 7.29
N LEU A 144 13.50 22.91 6.88
CA LEU A 144 13.10 22.62 5.52
C LEU A 144 11.64 23.09 5.28
N PRO A 145 11.37 23.79 4.17
CA PRO A 145 9.99 24.14 3.83
C PRO A 145 9.18 22.88 3.50
N PRO A 146 7.88 22.85 3.82
CA PRO A 146 7.02 21.74 3.41
C PRO A 146 6.91 21.68 1.89
N LEU A 147 6.95 20.47 1.34
CA LEU A 147 6.73 20.21 -0.09
C LEU A 147 5.31 20.64 -0.51
N PRO A 148 5.15 21.28 -1.69
CA PRO A 148 3.83 21.58 -2.23
C PRO A 148 2.98 20.31 -2.41
N SER A 149 1.67 20.42 -2.20
CA SER A 149 0.74 19.33 -2.55
C SER A 149 0.61 19.20 -4.06
N LEU A 150 0.59 17.97 -4.56
CA LEU A 150 0.29 17.68 -5.96
C LEU A 150 -1.23 17.69 -6.14
N GLU A 151 -1.70 18.38 -7.18
CA GLU A 151 -3.09 18.35 -7.61
C GLU A 151 -3.27 17.10 -8.48
N THR A 152 -3.64 15.96 -7.89
CA THR A 152 -4.05 14.78 -8.64
C THR A 152 -5.48 14.97 -9.14
N ASN A 153 -5.73 14.75 -10.44
CA ASN A 153 -7.05 14.87 -11.08
C ASN A 153 -8.11 13.87 -10.56
N ASP A 154 -7.75 12.98 -9.62
CA ASP A 154 -8.67 12.06 -8.96
C ASP A 154 -9.53 12.79 -7.91
N GLU A 155 -10.39 13.70 -8.36
CA GLU A 155 -11.50 14.25 -7.59
C GLU A 155 -12.65 13.21 -7.49
N VAL A 156 -12.36 12.03 -6.95
CA VAL A 156 -13.39 11.12 -6.45
C VAL A 156 -13.44 11.26 -4.93
N ASP A 157 -14.14 12.32 -4.51
CA ASP A 157 -14.95 12.49 -3.30
C ASP A 157 -14.61 11.65 -2.04
N THR A 158 -13.33 11.58 -1.68
CA THR A 158 -12.85 11.16 -0.37
C THR A 158 -11.71 12.11 -0.02
N GLY A 159 -11.95 13.02 0.93
CA GLY A 159 -11.07 14.16 1.26
C GLY A 159 -9.58 13.87 1.09
N VAL A 160 -9.02 14.32 -0.04
CA VAL A 160 -7.66 13.99 -0.47
C VAL A 160 -6.68 14.77 0.40
N GLN A 161 -6.17 14.08 1.40
CA GLN A 161 -5.02 14.48 2.17
C GLN A 161 -3.78 14.54 1.27
N SER A 162 -2.98 15.57 1.46
CA SER A 162 -1.75 15.87 0.72
C SER A 162 -0.81 14.66 0.62
N THR A 163 0.04 14.60 -0.42
CA THR A 163 1.05 13.54 -0.62
C THR A 163 1.98 13.34 0.59
N GLN A 164 2.15 14.37 1.44
CA GLN A 164 2.90 14.27 2.71
C GLN A 164 2.21 13.40 3.77
N GLN A 165 0.89 13.19 3.69
CA GLN A 165 0.12 12.35 4.61
C GLN A 165 0.13 10.87 4.23
N ARG A 166 0.60 10.53 3.01
CA ARG A 166 0.77 9.14 2.54
C ARG A 166 2.09 8.49 3.01
N GLN A 167 2.68 8.99 4.09
CA GLN A 167 3.89 8.42 4.67
C GLN A 167 3.57 7.57 5.90
N VAL A 168 4.33 6.49 6.09
CA VAL A 168 4.35 5.78 7.37
C VAL A 168 4.95 6.74 8.40
N LYS A 169 4.09 7.32 9.24
CA LYS A 169 4.55 8.18 10.34
C LYS A 169 5.38 7.32 11.30
N PRO A 170 6.64 7.68 11.56
CA PRO A 170 7.47 6.93 12.49
C PRO A 170 6.88 7.03 13.89
N LEU A 171 7.02 5.97 14.67
CA LEU A 171 6.80 6.03 16.11
C LEU A 171 7.92 6.86 16.70
N THR A 172 7.58 8.00 17.33
CA THR A 172 8.54 9.04 17.71
C THR A 172 9.44 8.66 18.89
N LYS A 173 9.13 7.56 19.59
CA LYS A 173 9.88 7.11 20.78
C LYS A 173 10.25 5.64 20.77
N GLU A 174 9.50 4.79 20.06
CA GLU A 174 9.65 3.35 20.11
C GLU A 174 10.14 2.81 18.76
N VAL A 175 10.97 1.78 18.78
CA VAL A 175 11.39 1.08 17.56
C VAL A 175 10.37 0.02 17.23
N ASP A 176 9.74 0.16 16.07
CA ASP A 176 8.90 -0.87 15.48
C ASP A 176 9.68 -1.69 14.45
N VAL A 177 9.56 -3.01 14.55
CA VAL A 177 10.23 -3.97 13.68
C VAL A 177 9.17 -4.89 13.08
N LEU A 178 9.13 -4.92 11.75
CA LEU A 178 8.38 -5.86 10.95
C LEU A 178 9.31 -6.99 10.49
N LEU A 179 8.99 -8.21 10.87
CA LEU A 179 9.62 -9.42 10.37
C LEU A 179 8.78 -10.00 9.24
N ALA A 180 9.41 -10.29 8.10
CA ALA A 180 8.80 -10.99 6.99
C ALA A 180 9.55 -12.30 6.72
N GLY A 181 8.94 -13.42 7.10
CA GLY A 181 9.44 -14.76 6.82
C GLY A 181 9.01 -15.21 5.43
N ASN A 182 9.95 -15.69 4.62
CA ASN A 182 9.68 -16.18 3.28
C ASN A 182 9.54 -17.71 3.23
N LYS A 183 9.30 -18.26 2.03
CA LYS A 183 9.19 -19.70 1.80
C LYS A 183 10.54 -20.45 1.65
N GLU A 184 11.64 -19.73 1.61
CA GLU A 184 12.99 -20.28 1.44
C GLU A 184 13.81 -20.31 2.74
N GLY A 185 13.18 -19.97 3.87
CA GLY A 185 13.80 -20.02 5.19
C GLY A 185 14.53 -18.73 5.60
N THR A 186 14.35 -17.64 4.86
CA THR A 186 14.89 -16.32 5.21
C THR A 186 13.84 -15.48 5.93
N VAL A 187 14.29 -14.72 6.94
CA VAL A 187 13.50 -13.69 7.61
C VAL A 187 14.10 -12.33 7.29
N HIS A 188 13.33 -11.51 6.61
CA HIS A 188 13.65 -10.11 6.34
C HIS A 188 13.26 -9.27 7.55
N VAL A 189 14.21 -8.47 8.07
CA VAL A 189 14.00 -7.60 9.23
C VAL A 189 13.87 -6.16 8.73
N CYS A 190 12.66 -5.60 8.86
CA CYS A 190 12.35 -4.25 8.38
C CYS A 190 11.94 -3.33 9.54
N ILE A 191 12.68 -2.24 9.69
CA ILE A 191 12.56 -1.28 10.78
C ILE A 191 11.66 -0.13 10.33
N GLY A 192 10.70 0.25 11.18
CA GLY A 192 9.66 1.21 10.81
C GLY A 192 8.65 0.68 9.80
N GLY A 193 8.72 -0.60 9.44
CA GLY A 193 8.02 -1.17 8.29
C GLY A 193 8.47 -0.62 6.92
N VAL A 194 9.49 0.25 6.86
CA VAL A 194 9.93 0.93 5.63
C VAL A 194 11.38 0.64 5.27
N PHE A 195 12.27 0.46 6.23
CA PHE A 195 13.69 0.21 5.97
C PHE A 195 14.05 -1.25 6.28
N CYS A 196 14.32 -2.05 5.26
CA CYS A 196 14.78 -3.42 5.46
C CYS A 196 16.28 -3.45 5.73
N ALA A 197 16.64 -3.81 6.96
CA ALA A 197 17.99 -3.69 7.49
C ALA A 197 18.84 -4.94 7.19
N THR A 198 18.25 -6.13 7.32
CA THR A 198 18.98 -7.39 7.14
C THR A 198 18.07 -8.54 6.78
N ASP A 199 18.67 -9.53 6.11
CA ASP A 199 18.08 -10.82 5.81
C ASP A 199 18.76 -11.87 6.69
N VAL A 200 17.98 -12.59 7.49
CA VAL A 200 18.49 -13.62 8.40
C VAL A 200 18.10 -14.98 7.84
N ASP A 201 19.08 -15.81 7.52
CA ASP A 201 18.86 -17.19 7.12
C ASP A 201 18.58 -18.05 8.36
N ILE A 202 17.40 -18.68 8.40
CA ILE A 202 16.90 -19.51 9.49
C ILE A 202 16.53 -20.91 8.94
N ARG A 203 17.15 -21.34 7.84
CA ARG A 203 16.97 -22.70 7.31
C ARG A 203 17.46 -23.76 8.30
N ALA A 204 16.85 -24.94 8.26
CA ALA A 204 17.24 -26.04 9.14
C ALA A 204 18.73 -26.41 8.93
N PRO A 205 19.48 -26.74 10.00
CA PRO A 205 20.92 -27.02 9.90
C PRO A 205 21.28 -28.29 9.09
N ALA A 206 20.28 -29.01 8.58
CA ALA A 206 20.41 -30.21 7.76
C ALA A 206 19.67 -30.10 6.41
N THR A 207 19.40 -28.89 5.93
CA THR A 207 18.68 -28.69 4.67
C THR A 207 19.49 -29.22 3.48
N GLU A 208 18.98 -30.24 2.80
CA GLU A 208 19.53 -30.73 1.53
C GLU A 208 19.06 -29.82 0.37
N GLU A 209 19.84 -29.76 -0.73
CA GLU A 209 19.44 -29.01 -1.93
C GLU A 209 18.12 -29.57 -2.49
N GLY A 210 17.06 -28.76 -2.52
CA GLY A 210 15.73 -29.12 -3.01
C GLY A 210 14.64 -29.25 -1.94
N GLU A 211 14.98 -29.10 -0.65
CA GLU A 211 13.98 -29.03 0.43
C GLU A 211 13.39 -27.61 0.58
N GLU A 212 12.06 -27.52 0.74
CA GLU A 212 11.36 -26.25 0.97
C GLU A 212 11.40 -25.90 2.47
N ASN A 213 11.74 -24.66 2.82
CA ASN A 213 11.87 -24.21 4.21
C ASN A 213 10.91 -23.06 4.51
N HIS A 214 9.65 -23.38 4.76
CA HIS A 214 8.64 -22.37 5.01
C HIS A 214 8.78 -21.77 6.42
N VAL A 215 9.06 -20.46 6.51
CA VAL A 215 9.02 -19.75 7.79
C VAL A 215 7.56 -19.49 8.18
N MET A 216 7.03 -20.30 9.10
CA MET A 216 5.61 -20.27 9.46
C MET A 216 5.27 -19.18 10.46
N ILE A 217 6.11 -19.02 11.48
CA ILE A 217 5.89 -18.06 12.57
C ILE A 217 7.24 -17.43 12.88
N THR A 218 7.24 -16.12 13.00
CA THR A 218 8.38 -15.35 13.52
C THR A 218 7.93 -14.60 14.76
N CYS A 219 8.82 -14.48 15.73
CA CYS A 219 8.59 -13.71 16.94
C CYS A 219 9.92 -13.11 17.39
N LEU A 220 9.91 -11.79 17.58
CA LEU A 220 11.05 -11.05 18.11
C LEU A 220 10.81 -10.78 19.58
N SER A 221 11.82 -11.01 20.42
CA SER A 221 11.76 -10.64 21.83
C SER A 221 11.61 -9.13 21.98
N ARG A 222 10.80 -8.68 22.94
CA ARG A 222 10.53 -7.26 23.21
C ARG A 222 11.77 -6.46 23.54
N ASP A 223 12.81 -7.12 24.01
CA ASP A 223 14.10 -6.54 24.36
C ASP A 223 15.13 -6.61 23.21
N LEU A 224 14.68 -7.00 22.01
CA LEU A 224 15.46 -7.17 20.78
C LEU A 224 16.65 -8.14 20.90
N ARG A 225 16.67 -9.08 21.86
CA ARG A 225 17.78 -10.05 21.98
C ARG A 225 17.61 -11.29 21.15
N LEU A 226 16.40 -11.85 21.13
CA LEU A 226 16.15 -13.17 20.58
C LEU A 226 15.17 -13.07 19.42
N LEU A 227 15.56 -13.61 18.28
CA LEU A 227 14.68 -13.90 17.17
C LEU A 227 14.34 -15.38 17.22
N SER A 228 13.07 -15.70 17.40
CA SER A 228 12.56 -17.06 17.34
C SER A 228 11.73 -17.26 16.09
N ALA A 229 11.92 -18.38 15.41
CA ALA A 229 11.12 -18.74 14.26
C ALA A 229 10.80 -20.23 14.24
N VAL A 230 9.59 -20.55 13.81
CA VAL A 230 9.16 -21.92 13.52
C VAL A 230 9.26 -22.13 12.02
N VAL A 231 10.13 -23.05 11.62
CA VAL A 231 10.42 -23.36 10.22
C VAL A 231 9.95 -24.76 9.91
N LEU A 232 9.10 -24.86 8.89
CA LEU A 232 8.66 -26.13 8.32
C LEU A 232 9.60 -26.49 7.19
N ASN A 233 10.37 -27.55 7.37
CA ASN A 233 11.14 -28.17 6.32
C ASN A 233 10.28 -29.26 5.67
N PHE A 234 10.10 -29.18 4.37
CA PHE A 234 9.37 -30.16 3.59
C PHE A 234 10.29 -30.75 2.52
N ASP A 235 10.46 -32.07 2.58
CA ASP A 235 11.16 -32.85 1.57
C ASP A 235 10.12 -33.40 0.56
N PRO A 236 10.04 -32.84 -0.67
CA PRO A 236 9.07 -33.28 -1.66
C PRO A 236 9.35 -34.70 -2.17
N HIS A 237 10.61 -35.16 -2.13
CA HIS A 237 10.99 -36.48 -2.61
C HIS A 237 10.61 -37.58 -1.62
N ARG A 238 10.82 -37.33 -0.31
CA ARG A 238 10.46 -38.30 0.74
C ARG A 238 9.05 -38.10 1.28
N GLN A 239 8.36 -37.02 0.88
CA GLN A 239 7.03 -36.63 1.39
C GLN A 239 7.03 -36.57 2.93
N LYS A 240 8.11 -36.05 3.51
CA LYS A 240 8.28 -35.89 4.95
C LYS A 240 8.32 -34.41 5.28
N SER A 241 7.61 -34.05 6.34
CA SER A 241 7.67 -32.73 6.93
C SER A 241 8.27 -32.79 8.33
N ALA A 242 9.16 -31.86 8.63
CA ALA A 242 9.74 -31.67 9.94
C ALA A 242 9.58 -30.21 10.37
N LEU A 243 9.22 -30.01 11.64
CA LEU A 243 9.11 -28.68 12.24
C LEU A 243 10.33 -28.42 13.11
N TYR A 244 10.99 -27.29 12.86
CA TYR A 244 12.14 -26.83 13.61
C TYR A 244 11.79 -25.53 14.34
N LEU A 245 12.11 -25.47 15.63
CA LEU A 245 12.15 -24.22 16.38
C LEU A 245 13.59 -23.71 16.37
N GLN A 246 13.81 -22.58 15.71
CA GLN A 246 15.10 -21.91 15.70
C GLN A 246 15.04 -20.67 16.58
N VAL A 247 16.07 -20.50 17.40
CA VAL A 247 16.24 -19.32 18.26
C VAL A 247 17.64 -18.78 18.00
N MET A 248 17.69 -17.53 17.56
CA MET A 248 18.91 -16.84 17.16
C MET A 248 19.11 -15.62 18.06
N SER A 249 20.35 -15.38 18.46
CA SER A 249 20.68 -14.10 19.09
C SER A 249 20.81 -13.02 18.02
N VAL A 250 20.15 -11.89 18.24
CA VAL A 250 20.17 -10.69 17.39
C VAL A 250 20.70 -9.49 18.17
N ASP A 251 21.76 -9.72 18.97
CA ASP A 251 22.40 -8.71 19.82
C ASP A 251 22.83 -7.46 19.06
N LEU A 252 23.25 -7.59 17.79
CA LEU A 252 23.65 -6.44 16.97
C LEU A 252 22.51 -5.43 16.77
N ILE A 253 21.27 -5.93 16.59
CA ILE A 253 20.09 -5.07 16.44
C ILE A 253 19.82 -4.35 17.76
N ARG A 254 19.96 -5.05 18.89
CA ARG A 254 19.83 -4.45 20.23
C ARG A 254 20.91 -3.42 20.53
N GLU A 255 22.17 -3.66 20.15
CA GLU A 255 23.27 -2.74 20.47
C GLU A 255 23.27 -1.47 19.62
N ARG A 256 22.59 -1.49 18.47
CA ARG A 256 22.59 -0.40 17.47
C ARG A 256 21.19 0.05 17.06
N TYR A 257 20.18 -0.18 17.90
CA TYR A 257 18.78 0.09 17.55
C TYR A 257 18.53 1.59 17.28
N CYS A 258 19.20 2.47 18.02
CA CYS A 258 19.11 3.93 17.83
C CYS A 258 19.61 4.35 16.44
N GLU A 259 20.76 3.84 16.01
CA GLU A 259 21.35 4.12 14.71
C GLU A 259 20.48 3.54 13.58
N LEU A 260 19.99 2.32 13.76
CA LEU A 260 19.10 1.67 12.80
C LEU A 260 17.75 2.40 12.67
N GLN A 261 17.20 2.90 13.77
CA GLN A 261 15.99 3.73 13.75
C GLN A 261 16.24 5.05 13.00
N HIS A 262 17.41 5.68 13.22
CA HIS A 262 17.77 6.89 12.51
C HIS A 262 17.97 6.66 11.01
N LEU A 263 18.63 5.56 10.62
CA LEU A 263 18.75 5.15 9.23
C LEU A 263 17.39 4.88 8.59
N SER A 264 16.47 4.24 9.33
CA SER A 264 15.10 4.03 8.86
C SER A 264 14.38 5.35 8.59
N LEU A 265 14.54 6.35 9.47
CA LEU A 265 13.97 7.68 9.28
C LEU A 265 14.57 8.37 8.05
N LEU A 266 15.89 8.39 7.90
CA LEU A 266 16.54 8.97 6.71
C LEU A 266 16.11 8.26 5.42
N TYR A 267 16.04 6.92 5.45
CA TYR A 267 15.59 6.13 4.31
C TYR A 267 14.13 6.45 3.96
N SER A 268 13.24 6.57 4.93
CA SER A 268 11.83 6.91 4.68
C SER A 268 11.68 8.30 4.08
N HIS A 269 12.48 9.28 4.51
CA HIS A 269 12.53 10.61 3.90
C HIS A 269 12.99 10.55 2.44
N VAL A 270 14.10 9.86 2.15
CA VAL A 270 14.62 9.74 0.79
C VAL A 270 13.65 8.99 -0.11
N SER A 271 13.10 7.87 0.36
CA SER A 271 12.09 7.09 -0.37
C SER A 271 10.86 7.96 -0.68
N SER A 272 10.38 8.73 0.29
CA SER A 272 9.23 9.60 0.09
C SER A 272 9.50 10.71 -0.93
N LEU A 273 10.71 11.29 -0.93
CA LEU A 273 11.13 12.27 -1.93
C LEU A 273 11.20 11.65 -3.32
N LEU A 274 11.73 10.43 -3.45
CA LEU A 274 11.75 9.70 -4.72
C LEU A 274 10.33 9.45 -5.25
N HIS A 275 9.42 8.98 -4.39
CA HIS A 275 8.01 8.81 -4.77
C HIS A 275 7.37 10.12 -5.20
N TYR A 276 7.59 11.20 -4.42
CA TYR A 276 7.09 12.53 -4.76
C TYR A 276 7.63 13.01 -6.12
N THR A 277 8.91 12.82 -6.41
CA THR A 277 9.47 13.17 -7.74
C THR A 277 8.86 12.33 -8.86
N SER A 278 8.66 11.04 -8.66
CA SER A 278 8.00 10.16 -9.63
C SER A 278 6.56 10.62 -9.90
N ASP A 279 5.80 10.92 -8.85
CA ASP A 279 4.44 11.44 -8.96
C ASP A 279 4.40 12.80 -9.66
N THR A 280 5.35 13.71 -9.36
CA THR A 280 5.42 15.01 -10.06
C THR A 280 5.66 14.82 -11.56
N LEU A 281 6.56 13.91 -11.94
CA LEU A 281 6.86 13.61 -13.33
C LEU A 281 5.66 12.96 -14.02
N ARG A 282 4.97 12.05 -13.34
CA ARG A 282 3.72 11.46 -13.84
C ARG A 282 2.66 12.53 -14.10
N CYS A 283 2.40 13.42 -13.14
CA CYS A 283 1.44 14.51 -13.32
C CYS A 283 1.84 15.48 -14.43
N MET A 284 3.15 15.73 -14.62
CA MET A 284 3.65 16.52 -15.76
C MET A 284 3.39 15.84 -17.10
N THR A 285 3.63 14.53 -17.18
CA THR A 285 3.40 13.71 -18.37
C THR A 285 1.91 13.65 -18.70
N GLU A 286 1.05 13.33 -17.74
CA GLU A 286 -0.42 13.29 -17.90
C GLU A 286 -0.96 14.64 -18.43
N ALA A 287 -0.54 15.76 -17.82
CA ALA A 287 -0.98 17.09 -18.24
C ALA A 287 -0.56 17.44 -19.68
N TRP A 288 0.57 16.91 -20.14
CA TRP A 288 1.08 17.13 -21.50
C TRP A 288 0.43 16.19 -22.52
N GLU A 289 0.24 14.93 -22.15
CA GLU A 289 -0.41 13.90 -22.98
C GLU A 289 -1.85 14.29 -23.32
N ASP A 290 -2.65 14.75 -22.35
CA ASP A 290 -4.04 15.17 -22.57
C ASP A 290 -4.19 16.18 -23.73
N VAL A 291 -3.24 17.11 -23.84
CA VAL A 291 -3.25 18.16 -24.86
C VAL A 291 -2.77 17.63 -26.21
N LEU A 292 -1.66 16.87 -26.22
CA LEU A 292 -1.13 16.29 -27.44
C LEU A 292 -2.14 15.36 -28.11
N LEU A 293 -2.76 14.48 -27.32
CA LEU A 293 -3.65 13.43 -27.78
C LEU A 293 -4.91 14.02 -28.45
N THR A 294 -5.41 15.16 -27.95
CA THR A 294 -6.54 15.87 -28.55
C THR A 294 -6.22 16.41 -29.95
N MET A 295 -5.01 16.98 -30.14
CA MET A 295 -4.60 17.51 -31.43
C MET A 295 -4.26 16.37 -32.41
N ASP A 296 -3.52 15.38 -31.94
CA ASP A 296 -3.07 14.23 -32.73
C ASP A 296 -4.24 13.41 -33.24
N ILE A 297 -5.28 13.15 -32.44
CA ILE A 297 -6.49 12.46 -32.92
C ILE A 297 -7.11 13.19 -34.11
N LYS A 298 -7.22 14.53 -34.04
CA LYS A 298 -7.84 15.32 -35.11
C LYS A 298 -6.98 15.35 -36.36
N LEU A 299 -5.67 15.56 -36.22
CA LEU A 299 -4.75 15.59 -37.35
C LEU A 299 -4.56 14.20 -37.98
N ALA A 300 -4.56 13.14 -37.17
CA ALA A 300 -4.52 11.76 -37.65
C ALA A 300 -5.79 11.43 -38.45
N LYS A 301 -6.97 11.81 -37.95
CA LYS A 301 -8.22 11.66 -38.70
C LYS A 301 -8.18 12.39 -40.03
N TYR A 302 -7.71 13.64 -40.04
CA TYR A 302 -7.52 14.38 -41.28
C TYR A 302 -6.50 13.71 -42.23
N SER A 303 -5.40 13.17 -41.71
CA SER A 303 -4.37 12.52 -42.53
C SER A 303 -4.91 11.35 -43.36
N THR A 304 -5.93 10.64 -42.86
CA THR A 304 -6.58 9.54 -43.60
C THR A 304 -7.37 9.99 -44.82
N THR A 305 -7.72 11.28 -44.89
CA THR A 305 -8.44 11.87 -46.04
C THR A 305 -7.51 12.38 -47.13
N LEU A 306 -6.20 12.43 -46.87
CA LEU A 306 -5.20 12.89 -47.82
C LEU A 306 -4.85 11.82 -48.85
N LYS A 307 -4.46 12.26 -50.05
CA LYS A 307 -3.98 11.38 -51.13
C LYS A 307 -2.65 10.74 -50.73
N GLU A 308 -2.37 9.54 -51.25
CA GLU A 308 -1.12 8.82 -51.01
C GLU A 308 0.09 9.73 -51.29
N GLY A 309 0.91 9.96 -50.25
CA GLY A 309 2.14 10.76 -50.32
C GLY A 309 2.01 12.24 -49.92
N ALA A 310 0.81 12.75 -49.61
CA ALA A 310 0.65 14.12 -49.10
C ALA A 310 0.67 14.15 -47.56
N SER A 311 1.44 15.08 -46.97
CA SER A 311 1.45 15.29 -45.52
C SER A 311 0.54 16.44 -45.09
N VAL A 312 0.05 16.38 -43.85
CA VAL A 312 -0.72 17.47 -43.23
C VAL A 312 0.10 18.77 -43.17
N ALA A 313 1.42 18.65 -42.96
CA ALA A 313 2.33 19.79 -42.91
C ALA A 313 2.41 20.52 -44.27
N ASP A 314 2.42 19.77 -45.38
CA ASP A 314 2.47 20.36 -46.73
C ASP A 314 1.19 21.13 -47.05
N GLU A 315 0.03 20.59 -46.69
CA GLU A 315 -1.28 21.24 -46.86
C GLU A 315 -1.36 22.55 -46.06
N LEU A 316 -0.91 22.54 -44.79
CA LEU A 316 -0.85 23.72 -43.94
C LEU A 316 0.16 24.75 -44.44
N LEU A 317 1.31 24.32 -44.97
CA LEU A 317 2.30 25.20 -45.61
C LEU A 317 1.75 25.86 -46.88
N VAL A 318 1.02 25.13 -47.72
CA VAL A 318 0.36 25.70 -48.91
C VAL A 318 -0.70 26.72 -48.50
N LEU A 319 -1.47 26.45 -47.44
CA LEU A 319 -2.42 27.42 -46.90
C LEU A 319 -1.69 28.70 -46.42
N LEU A 320 -0.58 28.55 -45.71
CA LEU A 320 0.23 29.68 -45.22
C LEU A 320 0.83 30.50 -46.37
N ALA A 321 1.36 29.83 -47.40
CA ALA A 321 2.07 30.48 -48.51
C ALA A 321 1.13 31.11 -49.55
N CYS A 322 0.03 30.43 -49.87
CA CYS A 322 -0.87 30.82 -50.97
C CYS A 322 -2.18 31.46 -50.48
N GLY A 323 -2.48 31.40 -49.19
CA GLY A 323 -3.73 31.91 -48.61
C GLY A 323 -5.00 31.15 -49.07
N ARG A 324 -4.84 30.00 -49.76
CA ARG A 324 -5.95 29.18 -50.27
C ARG A 324 -5.87 27.78 -49.68
N ALA A 325 -6.92 27.37 -48.97
CA ALA A 325 -7.10 26.00 -48.51
C ALA A 325 -7.67 25.13 -49.64
N ARG A 326 -7.22 23.88 -49.73
CA ARG A 326 -7.89 22.84 -50.53
C ARG A 326 -9.24 22.48 -49.91
N SER A 327 -10.14 21.90 -50.70
CA SER A 327 -11.50 21.53 -50.26
C SER A 327 -11.50 20.69 -48.99
N GLU A 328 -10.63 19.69 -48.95
CA GLU A 328 -10.50 18.71 -47.88
C GLU A 328 -10.01 19.36 -46.57
N LEU A 329 -9.00 20.24 -46.67
CA LEU A 329 -8.51 21.03 -45.52
C LEU A 329 -9.58 22.01 -45.03
N ARG A 330 -10.32 22.63 -45.95
CA ARG A 330 -11.36 23.60 -45.62
C ARG A 330 -12.49 22.95 -44.84
N ASP A 331 -12.95 21.78 -45.29
CA ASP A 331 -14.05 21.06 -44.65
C ASP A 331 -13.61 20.54 -43.26
N PHE A 332 -12.36 20.06 -43.11
CA PHE A 332 -11.78 19.75 -41.81
C PHE A 332 -11.73 20.95 -40.85
N LEU A 333 -11.26 22.11 -41.32
CA LEU A 333 -11.17 23.33 -40.51
C LEU A 333 -12.54 23.91 -40.12
N LEU A 334 -13.57 23.71 -40.95
CA LEU A 334 -14.91 24.20 -40.68
C LEU A 334 -15.72 23.26 -39.79
N ASP A 335 -15.61 21.95 -40.01
CA ASP A 335 -16.50 20.97 -39.37
C ASP A 335 -15.85 20.29 -38.14
N GLU A 336 -14.55 20.01 -38.17
CA GLU A 336 -13.87 19.24 -37.10
C GLU A 336 -12.97 20.10 -36.20
N LEU A 337 -12.22 21.03 -36.80
CA LEU A 337 -11.35 21.98 -36.12
C LEU A 337 -11.95 23.39 -36.13
N THR A 338 -13.23 23.48 -35.74
CA THR A 338 -13.97 24.73 -35.65
C THR A 338 -13.21 25.83 -34.89
N ALA A 339 -13.53 27.10 -35.16
CA ALA A 339 -12.94 28.23 -34.43
C ALA A 339 -13.11 28.14 -32.89
N LYS A 340 -14.21 27.56 -32.41
CA LYS A 340 -14.42 27.27 -30.98
C LYS A 340 -13.49 26.14 -30.50
N GLY A 341 -13.31 25.10 -31.31
CA GLY A 341 -12.38 24.01 -31.05
C GLY A 341 -10.94 24.47 -30.93
N VAL A 342 -10.47 25.31 -31.85
CA VAL A 342 -9.10 25.88 -31.79
C VAL A 342 -8.90 26.72 -30.53
N LYS A 343 -9.86 27.57 -30.16
CA LYS A 343 -9.79 28.34 -28.90
C LYS A 343 -9.75 27.43 -27.67
N LYS A 344 -10.55 26.35 -27.66
CA LYS A 344 -10.56 25.39 -26.56
C LYS A 344 -9.20 24.68 -26.43
N ILE A 345 -8.63 24.24 -27.55
CA ILE A 345 -7.30 23.60 -27.57
C ILE A 345 -6.22 24.59 -27.11
N GLY A 346 -6.27 25.84 -27.58
CA GLY A 346 -5.33 26.89 -27.15
C GLY A 346 -5.38 27.15 -25.64
N LEU A 347 -6.59 27.26 -25.07
CA LEU A 347 -6.76 27.39 -23.62
C LEU A 347 -6.22 26.15 -22.88
N SER A 348 -6.53 24.95 -23.38
CA SER A 348 -6.03 23.69 -22.81
C SER A 348 -4.50 23.62 -22.81
N LEU A 349 -3.86 24.02 -23.92
CA LEU A 349 -2.41 24.06 -24.05
C LEU A 349 -1.78 25.06 -23.07
N GLU A 350 -2.36 26.25 -22.92
CA GLU A 350 -1.88 27.25 -21.96
C GLU A 350 -2.02 26.75 -20.51
N THR A 351 -3.14 26.10 -20.17
CA THR A 351 -3.33 25.50 -18.85
C THR A 351 -2.37 24.35 -18.56
N SER A 352 -2.10 23.48 -19.54
CA SER A 352 -1.12 22.40 -19.36
C SER A 352 0.31 22.92 -19.26
N TYR A 353 0.68 23.90 -20.09
CA TYR A 353 2.00 24.51 -20.02
C TYR A 353 2.24 25.20 -18.67
N THR A 354 1.25 25.94 -18.17
CA THR A 354 1.33 26.58 -16.84
C THR A 354 1.41 25.55 -15.71
N ARG A 355 0.70 24.41 -15.80
CA ARG A 355 0.82 23.28 -14.86
C ARG A 355 2.21 22.64 -14.88
N VAL A 356 2.72 22.28 -16.07
CA VAL A 356 4.06 21.69 -16.24
C VAL A 356 5.14 22.63 -15.71
N ARG A 357 5.02 23.94 -15.99
CA ARG A 357 5.93 24.97 -15.47
C ARG A 357 5.83 25.11 -13.94
N LYS A 358 4.61 25.05 -13.37
CA LYS A 358 4.39 25.08 -11.92
C LYS A 358 5.07 23.88 -11.26
N TYR A 359 4.91 22.67 -11.80
CA TYR A 359 5.52 21.46 -11.27
C TYR A 359 7.05 21.48 -11.37
N SER A 360 7.61 21.90 -12.50
CA SER A 360 9.08 21.96 -12.65
C SER A 360 9.74 22.96 -11.72
N LEU A 361 9.17 24.16 -11.57
CA LEU A 361 9.76 25.21 -10.73
C LEU A 361 9.46 24.98 -9.24
N ASN A 362 8.23 24.67 -8.87
CA ASN A 362 7.86 24.65 -7.46
C ASN A 362 8.06 23.28 -6.80
N CYS A 363 8.02 22.18 -7.56
CA CYS A 363 8.06 20.83 -7.00
C CYS A 363 9.38 20.10 -7.24
N LEU A 364 10.06 20.33 -8.38
CA LEU A 364 11.32 19.65 -8.71
C LEU A 364 12.57 20.46 -8.37
N SER A 365 12.51 21.80 -8.46
CA SER A 365 13.71 22.65 -8.30
C SER A 365 13.94 23.20 -6.88
N ARG A 366 12.93 23.07 -6.01
CA ARG A 366 13.00 23.40 -4.58
C ARG A 366 13.24 22.13 -3.80
#